data_AF-A0A328S9K4-F1
#
_entry.id   AF-A0A328S9K4-F1
#
_cell.length_a   1.000
_cell.length_b   1.000
_cell.length_c   1.000
_cell.angle_alpha   90.00
_cell.angle_beta   90.00
_cell.angle_gamma   90.00
#
_symmetry.space_group_name_H-M   'P 1'
#
loop_
_entity.id
_entity.type
_entity.pdbx_description
1 polymer ?
#
loop_
_entity_poly.entity_id
_entity_poly.type
_entity_poly.pdbx_seq_one_letter_code
_entity_poly.pdbx_strand_id
1 'polypeptide(L)'
;SPSISVDSVTASAGETISITVRLNNIDDGKVVLKVAGKTVKTADGKLYAKVDGNEITFTYTLPKTIKAGEHEIKAVYSGSSKLEATSILTVE
;
A
#
# COMPACT_ATOMS: atom_id res chain seq x y z
N SER A 1 -11.77 18.18 0.07
CA SER A 1 -12.11 16.95 -0.66
C SER A 1 -11.36 15.78 -0.06
N PRO A 2 -11.95 14.56 -0.06
CA PRO A 2 -11.25 13.37 0.40
C PRO A 2 -10.06 13.06 -0.52
N SER A 3 -8.94 12.60 0.06
CA SER A 3 -7.74 12.24 -0.70
C SER A 3 -6.96 11.14 0.02
N ILE A 4 -6.20 10.36 -0.75
CA ILE A 4 -5.22 9.40 -0.22
C ILE A 4 -3.83 9.65 -0.82
N SER A 5 -2.79 9.26 -0.09
CA SER A 5 -1.41 9.20 -0.58
C SER A 5 -0.71 7.95 -0.08
N VAL A 6 0.38 7.55 -0.73
CA VAL A 6 1.21 6.42 -0.34
C VAL A 6 2.68 6.79 -0.54
N ASP A 7 3.53 6.41 0.42
CA ASP A 7 4.95 6.76 0.39
C ASP A 7 5.74 5.87 -0.58
N SER A 8 6.78 6.42 -1.20
CA SER A 8 7.80 5.62 -1.89
C SER A 8 8.71 4.92 -0.88
N VAL A 9 9.25 3.77 -1.25
CA VAL A 9 10.10 2.95 -0.38
C VAL A 9 11.29 2.43 -1.17
N THR A 10 12.47 2.35 -0.54
CA THR A 10 13.64 1.63 -1.05
C THR A 10 13.85 0.38 -0.20
N ALA A 11 14.15 -0.76 -0.83
CA ALA A 11 14.31 -2.04 -0.14
C ALA A 11 15.19 -3.03 -0.93
N SER A 12 15.69 -4.07 -0.27
CA SER A 12 16.33 -5.19 -0.96
C SER A 12 15.42 -6.41 -1.10
N ALA A 13 15.71 -7.28 -2.07
CA ALA A 13 14.97 -8.51 -2.28
C ALA A 13 14.94 -9.40 -1.02
N GLY A 14 13.77 -9.87 -0.61
CA GLY A 14 13.59 -10.65 0.61
C GLY A 14 13.36 -9.83 1.89
N GLU A 15 13.54 -8.51 1.85
CA GLU A 15 13.29 -7.62 2.98
C GLU A 15 11.80 -7.52 3.30
N THR A 16 11.48 -7.29 4.59
CA THR A 16 10.12 -6.95 5.02
C THR A 16 10.05 -5.46 5.29
N ILE A 17 9.21 -4.76 4.53
CA ILE A 17 9.01 -3.32 4.62
C ILE A 17 7.64 -2.95 5.16
N SER A 18 7.52 -1.71 5.62
CA SER A 18 6.25 -1.07 5.95
C SER A 18 5.88 -0.06 4.86
N ILE A 19 4.65 -0.12 4.37
CA ILE A 19 4.11 0.81 3.38
C ILE A 19 2.92 1.53 4.01
N THR A 20 3.02 2.84 4.16
CA THR A 20 2.00 3.66 4.79
C THR A 20 1.13 4.34 3.74
N VAL A 21 -0.18 4.18 3.86
CA VAL A 21 -1.20 4.92 3.12
C VAL A 21 -1.80 5.96 4.06
N ARG A 22 -1.76 7.24 3.67
CA ARG A 22 -2.38 8.34 4.43
C ARG A 22 -3.72 8.70 3.83
N LEU A 23 -4.69 8.97 4.70
CA LEU A 23 -6.06 9.32 4.37
C LEU A 23 -6.37 10.71 4.94
N ASN A 24 -6.96 11.57 4.13
CA ASN A 24 -7.34 12.91 4.53
C ASN A 24 -8.83 13.13 4.23
N ASN A 25 -9.58 13.57 5.25
CA ASN A 25 -11.05 13.71 5.20
C ASN A 25 -11.76 12.40 4.79
N ILE A 26 -11.33 11.26 5.33
CA ILE A 26 -11.94 9.93 5.14
C ILE A 26 -11.98 9.26 6.52
N ASP A 27 -13.15 8.80 6.93
CA ASP A 27 -13.43 8.23 8.25
C ASP A 27 -13.90 6.77 8.20
N ASP A 28 -14.29 6.27 7.03
CA ASP A 28 -14.73 4.89 6.81
C ASP A 28 -14.20 4.29 5.51
N GLY A 29 -14.62 3.06 5.20
CA GLY A 29 -14.28 2.37 3.96
C GLY A 29 -13.12 1.39 4.08
N LYS A 30 -12.48 1.08 2.94
CA LYS A 30 -11.43 0.06 2.82
C LYS A 30 -10.30 0.53 1.93
N VAL A 31 -9.09 0.08 2.21
CA VAL A 31 -7.91 0.29 1.37
C VAL A 31 -7.34 -1.06 0.93
N VAL A 32 -7.10 -1.20 -0.38
CA VAL A 32 -6.34 -2.30 -0.98
C VAL A 32 -4.98 -1.76 -1.40
N LEU A 33 -3.90 -2.38 -0.92
CA LEU A 33 -2.55 -2.06 -1.37
C LEU A 33 -2.08 -3.11 -2.38
N LYS A 34 -1.44 -2.65 -3.45
CA LYS A 34 -0.73 -3.48 -4.41
C LYS A 34 0.73 -3.08 -4.52
N VAL A 35 1.62 -4.05 -4.66
CA VAL A 35 3.03 -3.86 -4.96
C VAL A 35 3.38 -4.71 -6.17
N ALA A 36 3.98 -4.11 -7.19
CA ALA A 36 4.26 -4.76 -8.49
C ALA A 36 3.03 -5.51 -9.04
N GLY A 37 1.84 -4.88 -8.94
CA GLY A 37 0.56 -5.42 -9.39
C GLY A 37 -0.08 -6.49 -8.48
N LYS A 38 0.62 -6.99 -7.45
CA LYS A 38 0.10 -8.01 -6.53
C LYS A 38 -0.51 -7.39 -5.28
N THR A 39 -1.68 -7.88 -4.87
CA THR A 39 -2.33 -7.40 -3.64
C THR A 39 -1.57 -7.85 -2.40
N VAL A 40 -1.30 -6.91 -1.50
CA VAL A 40 -0.68 -7.16 -0.19
C VAL A 40 -1.75 -7.66 0.77
N LYS A 41 -1.46 -8.78 1.45
CA LYS A 41 -2.35 -9.37 2.46
C LYS A 41 -2.10 -8.68 3.81
N THR A 42 -3.15 -8.32 4.53
CA THR A 42 -3.06 -7.80 5.90
C THR A 42 -2.69 -8.91 6.89
N ALA A 43 -2.28 -8.52 8.11
CA ALA A 43 -1.88 -9.47 9.15
C ALA A 43 -2.98 -10.49 9.53
N ASP A 44 -4.25 -10.09 9.46
CA ASP A 44 -5.42 -10.95 9.68
C ASP A 44 -5.81 -11.80 8.45
N GLY A 45 -5.03 -11.72 7.39
CA GLY A 45 -5.21 -12.52 6.19
C GLY A 45 -6.21 -11.96 5.17
N LYS A 46 -6.66 -10.71 5.32
CA LYS A 46 -7.54 -10.07 4.32
C LYS A 46 -6.74 -9.43 3.20
N LEU A 47 -7.43 -9.10 2.11
CA LEU A 47 -6.86 -8.38 0.95
C LEU A 47 -7.17 -6.88 0.98
N TYR A 48 -7.68 -6.39 2.11
CA TYR A 48 -7.97 -4.99 2.36
C TYR A 48 -7.81 -4.69 3.85
N ALA A 49 -7.42 -3.47 4.17
CA ALA A 49 -7.52 -2.90 5.52
C ALA A 49 -8.81 -2.08 5.62
N LYS A 50 -9.46 -2.07 6.78
CA LYS A 50 -10.54 -1.11 7.05
C LYS A 50 -9.90 0.23 7.40
N VAL A 51 -10.57 1.32 7.03
CA VAL A 51 -10.20 2.64 7.52
C VAL A 51 -10.66 2.74 8.98
N ASP A 52 -9.70 2.96 9.88
CA ASP A 52 -9.91 3.17 11.32
C ASP A 52 -9.06 4.33 11.87
N GLY A 53 -8.64 5.24 10.97
CA GLY A 53 -7.81 6.39 11.28
C GLY A 53 -7.38 7.13 10.01
N ASN A 54 -6.43 8.05 10.16
CA ASN A 54 -5.85 8.81 9.05
C ASN A 54 -4.64 8.12 8.40
N GLU A 55 -4.19 6.97 8.91
CA GLU A 55 -3.08 6.20 8.35
C GLU A 55 -3.38 4.71 8.42
N ILE A 56 -2.94 3.97 7.40
CA ILE A 56 -2.97 2.51 7.36
C ILE A 56 -1.58 2.03 6.95
N THR A 57 -0.98 1.16 7.77
CA THR A 57 0.33 0.56 7.47
C THR A 57 0.16 -0.90 7.06
N PHE A 58 0.73 -1.25 5.91
CA PHE A 58 0.84 -2.61 5.43
C PHE A 58 2.27 -3.12 5.63
N THR A 59 2.41 -4.34 6.15
CA THR A 59 3.68 -5.06 6.17
C THR A 59 3.79 -5.93 4.93
N TYR A 60 4.88 -5.82 4.17
CA TYR A 60 5.09 -6.57 2.94
C TYR A 60 6.50 -7.15 2.87
N THR A 61 6.61 -8.47 2.78
CA THR A 61 7.88 -9.16 2.51
C THR A 61 8.08 -9.28 1.01
N LEU A 62 9.14 -8.66 0.49
CA LEU A 62 9.49 -8.73 -0.93
C LEU A 62 9.88 -10.17 -1.29
N PRO A 63 9.44 -10.70 -2.45
CA PRO A 63 9.96 -11.96 -2.95
C PRO A 63 11.47 -11.87 -3.15
N LYS A 64 12.23 -12.90 -2.76
CA LYS A 64 13.66 -12.99 -3.06
C LYS A 64 13.99 -12.96 -4.56
N THR A 65 12.98 -13.19 -5.41
CA THR A 65 13.08 -13.22 -6.87
C THR A 65 12.62 -11.92 -7.53
N ILE A 66 12.27 -10.88 -6.76
CA ILE A 66 11.92 -9.58 -7.34
C ILE A 66 13.14 -9.00 -8.05
N LYS A 67 12.93 -8.38 -9.21
CA LYS A 67 14.02 -7.76 -9.98
C LYS A 67 14.41 -6.42 -9.34
N ALA A 68 15.69 -6.10 -9.39
CA ALA A 68 16.17 -4.75 -9.06
C ALA A 68 15.53 -3.70 -10.00
N GLY A 69 15.44 -2.46 -9.52
CA GLY A 69 14.81 -1.34 -10.21
C GLY A 69 13.47 -0.90 -9.60
N GLU A 70 12.74 -0.06 -10.33
CA GLU A 70 11.50 0.55 -9.86
C GLU A 70 10.27 -0.34 -10.12
N HIS A 71 9.39 -0.42 -9.12
CA HIS A 71 8.10 -1.10 -9.18
C HIS A 71 6.98 -0.19 -8.67
N GLU A 72 5.77 -0.33 -9.20
CA GLU A 72 4.62 0.44 -8.73
C GLU A 72 4.15 -0.05 -7.35
N ILE A 73 3.94 0.90 -6.44
CA ILE A 73 3.06 0.75 -5.28
C ILE A 73 1.75 1.47 -5.60
N LYS A 74 0.63 0.79 -5.41
CA LYS A 74 -0.71 1.36 -5.68
C LYS A 74 -1.65 1.11 -4.51
N ALA A 75 -2.16 2.19 -3.93
CA ALA A 75 -3.23 2.16 -2.95
C ALA A 75 -4.57 2.50 -3.63
N VAL A 76 -5.60 1.71 -3.35
CA VAL A 76 -6.97 1.94 -3.83
C VAL A 76 -7.90 2.00 -2.63
N TYR A 77 -8.49 3.16 -2.41
CA TYR A 77 -9.54 3.36 -1.44
C TYR A 77 -10.92 3.07 -2.05
N SER A 78 -11.80 2.47 -1.27
CA SER A 78 -13.19 2.21 -1.64
C SER A 78 -14.11 2.39 -0.43
N GLY A 79 -14.98 3.40 -0.51
CA GLY A 79 -15.99 3.73 0.50
C GLY A 79 -17.02 4.69 -0.11
N SER A 80 -17.10 5.90 0.43
CA SER A 80 -17.93 6.99 -0.13
C SER A 80 -17.61 7.37 -1.58
N SER A 81 -16.36 7.15 -2.01
CA SER A 81 -15.90 7.28 -3.39
C SER A 81 -14.78 6.27 -3.65
N LYS A 82 -14.34 6.19 -4.91
CA LYS A 82 -13.12 5.46 -5.27
C LYS A 82 -11.99 6.46 -5.47
N LEU A 83 -10.90 6.29 -4.72
CA LEU A 83 -9.69 7.11 -4.84
C LEU A 83 -8.49 6.19 -5.04
N GLU A 84 -7.48 6.69 -5.73
CA GLU A 84 -6.25 5.95 -6.03
C GLU A 84 -5.03 6.83 -5.74
N ALA A 85 -3.97 6.22 -5.23
CA ALA A 85 -2.65 6.84 -5.11
C ALA A 85 -1.57 5.86 -5.56
N THR A 86 -0.53 6.36 -6.21
CA THR A 86 0.62 5.58 -6.66
C THR A 86 1.91 6.18 -6.13
N SER A 87 2.88 5.30 -5.85
CA SER A 87 4.26 5.65 -5.52
C SER A 87 5.20 4.56 -6.06
N ILE A 88 6.49 4.67 -5.73
CA ILE A 88 7.54 3.79 -6.25
C ILE A 88 8.15 2.94 -5.13
N LEU A 89 8.29 1.65 -5.38
CA LEU A 89 9.21 0.76 -4.68
C LEU A 89 10.50 0.67 -5.50
N THR A 90 11.61 1.16 -4.96
CA THR A 90 12.94 0.97 -5.55
C THR A 90 13.59 -0.26 -4.93
N VAL A 91 13.91 -1.26 -5.75
CA VAL A 91 14.62 -2.46 -5.32
C VAL A 91 16.10 -2.35 -5.67
N GLU A 92 16.95 -2.44 -4.65
CA GLU A 92 18.42 -2.45 -4.74
C GLU A 92 19.02 -3.84 -4.55
#